data_AF-A0A661TT30-F1
#
_entry.id   AF-A0A661TT30-F1
#
_cell.length_a   1.000
_cell.length_b   1.000
_cell.length_c   1.000
_cell.angle_alpha   90.00
_cell.angle_beta   90.00
_cell.angle_gamma   90.00
#
_symmetry.space_group_name_H-M   'P 1'
#
loop_
_entity.id
_entity.type
_entity.pdbx_description
1 polymer ?
#
loop_
_entity_poly.entity_id
_entity_poly.type
_entity_poly.pdbx_seq_one_letter_code
_entity_poly.pdbx_strand_id
1 'polypeptide(L)'
;MTMGSKGNPREDGGIIWDKIEGEEHSDPDYARLTARYCCAFCHDDILDHHRAPMMRAGVWAGEGQTVDRDGEVSGELSDRTIYGTQLSSLYSLSLSWGYFAYQFLTSKKSPAELQDFINGDLGETFSESMNVTNEDDLAERLGTVVPMGVVPDDVHFLTAGVDLQEERWVWVVMGWGVKPIGRIINYGETESDSELIDMVGEVLYENEKGKGYKPRAIGVDSGFMTDYVYQVTDQYRAAGLPIYPIKGMTSMRGKTYTVSDRSVTRGKRNTKKMLLPLIGVNTNHWQEWLQRALDHLGPDDEAGISFPLGIEKDRDFLAQLLNEGRSQKLDRNNYAVEAWQKIDPHYANDFRDCVRYARVMAEVYKGGTWRRQTAKPKVTAKTIETIEDLRDHDGGRHSADNVRG
;
A
#
# COMPACT_ATOMS: atom_id res chain seq x y z
N MET A 1 23.82 -8.54 -6.60
CA MET A 1 24.78 -7.51 -7.09
C MET A 1 24.04 -6.17 -7.22
N THR A 2 24.65 -5.02 -6.90
CA THR A 2 23.98 -3.72 -7.06
C THR A 2 24.20 -3.16 -8.48
N MET A 3 23.12 -2.72 -9.14
CA MET A 3 23.19 -2.03 -10.42
C MET A 3 22.49 -0.69 -10.31
N GLY A 4 23.28 0.39 -10.37
CA GLY A 4 22.92 1.79 -10.66
C GLY A 4 21.74 2.47 -9.94
N SER A 5 20.94 1.79 -9.12
CA SER A 5 19.75 2.38 -8.47
C SER A 5 19.25 1.64 -7.22
N LYS A 6 19.95 0.60 -6.75
CA LYS A 6 19.71 -0.04 -5.44
C LYS A 6 21.04 -0.12 -4.71
N GLY A 7 21.14 0.53 -3.55
CA GLY A 7 22.40 0.69 -2.79
C GLY A 7 23.35 1.72 -3.43
N ASN A 8 24.31 2.22 -2.66
CA ASN A 8 25.40 3.05 -3.19
C ASN A 8 26.39 2.10 -3.90
N PRO A 9 26.42 2.01 -5.24
CA PRO A 9 27.23 1.02 -5.94
C PRO A 9 28.73 1.23 -5.73
N ARG A 10 29.12 2.44 -5.26
CA ARG A 10 30.49 2.75 -4.86
C ARG A 10 30.86 2.19 -3.49
N GLU A 11 29.91 1.75 -2.67
CA GLU A 11 30.17 1.14 -1.36
C GLU A 11 30.07 -0.39 -1.43
N ASP A 12 29.08 -0.92 -2.15
CA ASP A 12 28.80 -2.37 -2.19
C ASP A 12 29.43 -3.10 -3.39
N GLY A 13 29.92 -2.36 -4.39
CA GLY A 13 30.46 -2.86 -5.65
C GLY A 13 29.39 -3.37 -6.64
N GLY A 14 29.61 -3.13 -7.93
CA GLY A 14 28.62 -3.44 -8.95
C GLY A 14 28.84 -2.73 -10.28
N ILE A 15 27.95 -2.95 -11.25
CA ILE A 15 28.03 -2.26 -12.56
C ILE A 15 27.48 -0.85 -12.40
N ILE A 16 28.30 0.14 -12.79
CA ILE A 16 27.98 1.57 -12.81
C ILE A 16 28.16 2.12 -14.22
N TRP A 17 27.51 3.23 -14.51
CA TRP A 17 27.61 3.96 -15.77
C TRP A 17 27.42 5.46 -15.54
N ASP A 18 27.82 6.27 -16.50
CA ASP A 18 27.67 7.72 -16.42
C ASP A 18 26.28 8.15 -16.93
N LYS A 19 25.83 9.32 -16.49
CA LYS A 19 24.55 9.92 -16.89
C LYS A 19 24.81 11.19 -17.70
N ILE A 20 23.97 11.45 -18.70
CA ILE A 20 24.03 12.70 -19.46
C ILE A 20 23.66 13.85 -18.52
N GLU A 21 24.50 14.89 -18.51
CA GLU A 21 24.29 16.06 -17.65
C GLU A 21 22.98 16.78 -18.02
N GLY A 22 22.14 17.02 -17.01
CA GLY A 22 20.83 17.66 -17.19
C GLY A 22 19.68 16.71 -17.52
N GLU A 23 19.92 15.42 -17.75
CA GLU A 23 18.84 14.44 -17.91
C GLU A 23 18.40 13.83 -16.58
N GLU A 24 17.10 13.58 -16.44
CA GLU A 24 16.50 13.00 -15.24
C GLU A 24 16.63 11.47 -15.19
N HIS A 25 16.73 10.80 -16.33
CA HIS A 25 16.89 9.35 -16.43
C HIS A 25 18.21 8.95 -17.08
N SER A 26 18.61 7.69 -16.90
CA SER A 26 19.77 7.15 -17.62
C SER A 26 19.36 6.79 -19.04
N ASP A 27 20.12 7.27 -20.03
CA ASP A 27 20.00 6.82 -21.41
C ASP A 27 20.67 5.44 -21.59
N PRO A 28 19.96 4.42 -22.12
CA PRO A 28 20.52 3.07 -22.28
C PRO A 28 21.75 3.00 -23.17
N ASP A 29 21.80 3.78 -24.25
CA ASP A 29 22.92 3.77 -25.19
C ASP A 29 24.15 4.46 -24.60
N TYR A 30 23.96 5.56 -23.87
CA TYR A 30 25.04 6.22 -23.13
C TYR A 30 25.58 5.35 -21.98
N ALA A 31 24.67 4.69 -21.26
CA ALA A 31 25.04 3.74 -20.21
C ALA A 31 25.87 2.57 -20.78
N ARG A 32 25.47 2.06 -21.96
CA ARG A 32 26.22 1.01 -22.67
C ARG A 32 27.67 1.39 -22.97
N LEU A 33 27.93 2.67 -23.27
CA LEU A 33 29.27 3.15 -23.63
C LEU A 33 30.16 3.42 -22.43
N THR A 34 29.58 3.77 -21.28
CA THR A 34 30.30 4.24 -20.09
C THR A 34 30.33 3.22 -18.94
N ALA A 35 29.66 2.08 -19.14
CA ALA A 35 29.54 1.04 -18.14
C ALA A 35 30.90 0.44 -17.74
N ARG A 36 31.05 0.24 -16.44
CA ARG A 36 32.21 -0.39 -15.79
C ARG A 36 31.79 -1.03 -14.48
N TYR A 37 32.58 -1.95 -13.97
CA TYR A 37 32.31 -2.58 -12.69
C TYR A 37 33.13 -1.89 -11.59
N CYS A 38 32.50 -1.35 -10.56
CA CYS A 38 33.18 -0.81 -9.38
C CYS A 38 33.48 -1.94 -8.38
N CYS A 39 34.74 -2.11 -7.99
CA CYS A 39 35.15 -3.13 -7.04
C CYS A 39 34.55 -2.88 -5.64
N ALA A 40 33.95 -3.91 -5.03
CA ALA A 40 33.37 -3.81 -3.69
C ALA A 40 34.40 -3.52 -2.57
N PHE A 41 35.69 -3.77 -2.81
CA PHE A 41 36.74 -3.66 -1.79
C PHE A 41 37.60 -2.42 -1.92
N CYS A 42 38.03 -2.10 -3.15
CA CYS A 42 38.92 -0.96 -3.40
C CYS A 42 38.23 0.19 -4.16
N HIS A 43 37.00 -0.03 -4.62
CA HIS A 43 36.20 0.96 -5.34
C HIS A 43 36.77 1.43 -6.68
N ASP A 44 37.85 0.80 -7.16
CA ASP A 44 38.41 1.03 -8.49
C ASP A 44 37.52 0.43 -9.58
N ASP A 45 37.62 1.02 -10.77
CA ASP A 45 36.90 0.60 -11.96
C ASP A 45 37.57 -0.59 -12.65
N ILE A 46 36.81 -1.67 -12.79
CA ILE A 46 37.12 -2.86 -13.57
C ILE A 46 36.46 -2.72 -14.94
N LEU A 47 37.28 -2.48 -15.96
CA LEU A 47 36.85 -2.39 -17.36
C LEU A 47 36.83 -3.76 -18.02
N ASP A 48 36.16 -3.90 -19.17
CA ASP A 48 36.01 -5.19 -19.86
C ASP A 48 37.35 -5.88 -20.18
N HIS A 49 38.39 -5.10 -20.52
CA HIS A 49 39.71 -5.65 -20.84
C HIS A 49 40.44 -6.24 -19.62
N HIS A 50 40.06 -5.87 -18.39
CA HIS A 50 40.57 -6.46 -17.16
C HIS A 50 40.00 -7.88 -16.92
N ARG A 51 38.85 -8.22 -17.51
CA ARG A 51 38.11 -9.45 -17.16
C ARG A 51 38.81 -10.72 -17.61
N ALA A 52 39.42 -10.74 -18.78
CA ALA A 52 40.11 -11.93 -19.28
C ALA A 52 41.25 -12.41 -18.35
N PRO A 53 42.18 -11.55 -17.88
CA PRO A 53 43.16 -11.98 -16.88
C PRO A 53 42.52 -12.31 -15.53
N MET A 54 41.49 -11.58 -15.08
CA MET A 54 40.78 -11.90 -13.82
C MET A 54 40.15 -13.29 -13.85
N MET A 55 39.45 -13.65 -14.94
CA MET A 55 38.81 -14.95 -15.08
C MET A 55 39.82 -16.11 -15.12
N ARG A 56 41.02 -15.88 -15.66
CA ARG A 56 42.12 -16.87 -15.62
C ARG A 56 42.73 -17.02 -14.23
N ALA A 57 42.72 -15.95 -13.44
CA ALA A 57 43.22 -15.96 -12.06
C ALA A 57 42.17 -16.41 -11.04
N GLY A 58 40.89 -16.51 -11.45
CA GLY A 58 39.80 -16.90 -10.58
C GLY A 58 39.94 -18.32 -10.05
N VAL A 59 39.49 -18.53 -8.81
CA VAL A 59 39.49 -19.81 -8.12
C VAL A 59 38.05 -20.23 -7.84
N TRP A 60 37.71 -21.49 -8.15
CA TRP A 60 36.40 -22.04 -7.85
C TRP A 60 36.33 -22.50 -6.39
N ALA A 61 35.40 -21.95 -5.63
CA ALA A 61 35.03 -22.43 -4.30
C ALA A 61 33.62 -23.03 -4.36
N GLY A 62 33.44 -24.20 -3.75
CA GLY A 62 32.13 -24.81 -3.63
C GLY A 62 31.31 -24.21 -2.48
N GLU A 63 30.04 -24.60 -2.39
CA GLU A 63 29.17 -24.17 -1.29
C GLU A 63 29.76 -24.60 0.06
N GLY A 64 29.85 -23.67 1.01
CA GLY A 64 30.51 -23.89 2.31
C GLY A 64 32.01 -23.54 2.33
N GLN A 65 32.59 -23.19 1.18
CA GLN A 65 33.98 -22.75 1.07
C GLN A 65 34.07 -21.24 0.79
N THR A 66 35.21 -20.65 1.17
CA THR A 66 35.57 -19.26 0.89
C THR A 66 36.97 -19.18 0.29
N VAL A 67 37.23 -18.16 -0.52
CA VAL A 67 38.55 -17.87 -1.10
C VAL A 67 39.12 -16.63 -0.42
N ASP A 68 40.34 -16.71 0.07
CA ASP A 68 41.03 -15.56 0.64
C ASP A 68 41.75 -14.70 -0.42
N ARG A 69 42.52 -13.70 0.04
CA ARG A 69 43.24 -12.77 -0.84
C ARG A 69 44.38 -13.41 -1.63
N ASP A 70 44.94 -14.50 -1.12
CA ASP A 70 46.04 -15.23 -1.76
C ASP A 70 45.52 -16.30 -2.73
N GLY A 71 44.19 -16.47 -2.81
CA GLY A 71 43.54 -17.46 -3.65
C GLY A 71 43.39 -18.83 -2.98
N GLU A 72 43.67 -18.91 -1.67
CA GLU A 72 43.56 -20.16 -0.93
C GLU A 72 42.10 -20.42 -0.55
N VAL A 73 41.65 -21.65 -0.79
CA VAL A 73 40.28 -22.09 -0.49
C VAL A 73 40.23 -22.69 0.91
N SER A 74 39.34 -22.15 1.75
CA SER A 74 39.11 -22.64 3.12
C SER A 74 37.62 -22.95 3.34
N GLY A 75 37.29 -23.73 4.38
CA GLY A 75 35.92 -24.18 4.66
C GLY A 75 35.61 -25.59 4.18
N GLU A 76 34.53 -26.17 4.70
CA GLU A 76 34.07 -27.53 4.37
C GLU A 76 33.08 -27.48 3.21
N LEU A 77 33.34 -28.26 2.17
CA LEU A 77 32.43 -28.40 1.04
C LEU A 77 31.12 -29.05 1.49
N SER A 78 30.00 -28.42 1.16
CA SER A 78 28.67 -28.93 1.49
C SER A 78 28.43 -30.32 0.87
N ASP A 79 28.02 -31.28 1.70
CA ASP A 79 27.66 -32.64 1.27
C ASP A 79 26.24 -32.64 0.69
N ARG A 80 26.10 -32.16 -0.55
CA ARG A 80 24.85 -32.23 -1.32
C ARG A 80 24.93 -33.33 -2.37
N THR A 81 23.89 -34.14 -2.46
CA THR A 81 23.77 -35.23 -3.46
C THR A 81 23.47 -34.72 -4.88
N ILE A 82 23.04 -33.46 -5.03
CA ILE A 82 22.66 -32.84 -6.30
C ILE A 82 23.63 -31.70 -6.61
N TYR A 83 24.27 -31.76 -7.78
CA TYR A 83 25.10 -30.68 -8.30
C TYR A 83 24.23 -29.56 -8.89
N GLY A 84 24.41 -28.33 -8.41
CA GLY A 84 23.77 -27.12 -8.95
C GLY A 84 24.75 -25.96 -8.88
N THR A 85 24.76 -25.10 -9.91
CA THR A 85 25.57 -23.87 -9.93
C THR A 85 24.69 -22.69 -10.29
N GLN A 86 24.95 -21.56 -9.62
CA GLN A 86 24.33 -20.28 -9.95
C GLN A 86 25.39 -19.44 -10.69
N LEU A 87 25.55 -19.70 -11.99
CA LEU A 87 26.56 -19.03 -12.81
C LEU A 87 25.94 -17.93 -13.64
N SER A 88 26.29 -16.68 -13.32
CA SER A 88 25.82 -15.51 -14.05
C SER A 88 26.48 -15.39 -15.44
N SER A 89 25.77 -14.83 -16.41
CA SER A 89 26.31 -14.42 -17.71
C SER A 89 27.39 -13.32 -17.59
N LEU A 90 27.51 -12.66 -16.43
CA LEU A 90 28.60 -11.73 -16.12
C LEU A 90 29.99 -12.35 -16.19
N TYR A 91 30.11 -13.68 -16.17
CA TYR A 91 31.37 -14.39 -16.43
C TYR A 91 31.73 -14.47 -17.92
N SER A 92 30.76 -14.24 -18.82
CA SER A 92 30.96 -14.34 -20.27
C SER A 92 31.87 -13.22 -20.79
N LEU A 93 33.03 -13.60 -21.32
CA LEU A 93 33.95 -12.66 -21.97
C LEU A 93 33.44 -12.16 -23.33
N SER A 94 32.33 -12.71 -23.84
CA SER A 94 31.70 -12.27 -25.09
C SER A 94 30.66 -11.16 -24.89
N LEU A 95 30.23 -10.92 -23.65
CA LEU A 95 29.27 -9.87 -23.29
C LEU A 95 30.00 -8.80 -22.49
N SER A 96 29.78 -7.51 -22.78
CA SER A 96 30.46 -6.41 -22.06
C SER A 96 29.68 -5.92 -20.84
N TRP A 97 30.31 -5.15 -19.95
CA TRP A 97 29.58 -4.40 -18.91
C TRP A 97 28.50 -3.50 -19.51
N GLY A 98 28.81 -2.91 -20.66
CA GLY A 98 27.85 -2.11 -21.44
C GLY A 98 26.61 -2.88 -21.88
N TYR A 99 26.76 -4.15 -22.28
CA TYR A 99 25.62 -5.00 -22.62
C TYR A 99 24.67 -5.16 -21.42
N PHE A 100 25.20 -5.47 -20.23
CA PHE A 100 24.36 -5.67 -19.04
C PHE A 100 23.69 -4.37 -18.58
N ALA A 101 24.40 -3.23 -18.64
CA ALA A 101 23.82 -1.93 -18.33
C ALA A 101 22.66 -1.59 -19.27
N TYR A 102 22.85 -1.80 -20.58
CA TYR A 102 21.80 -1.60 -21.58
C TYR A 102 20.59 -2.50 -21.30
N GLN A 103 20.82 -3.82 -21.18
CA GLN A 103 19.75 -4.80 -20.96
C GLN A 103 18.95 -4.50 -19.70
N PHE A 104 19.60 -4.14 -18.61
CA PHE A 104 18.94 -3.73 -17.36
C PHE A 104 18.08 -2.49 -17.54
N LEU A 105 18.60 -1.44 -18.18
CA LEU A 105 17.86 -0.20 -18.38
C LEU A 105 16.66 -0.37 -19.33
N THR A 106 16.78 -1.23 -20.34
CA THR A 106 15.67 -1.53 -21.24
C THR A 106 14.64 -2.45 -20.61
N SER A 107 15.07 -3.43 -19.80
CA SER A 107 14.18 -4.42 -19.18
C SER A 107 13.37 -3.86 -18.01
N LYS A 108 13.85 -2.82 -17.33
CA LYS A 108 13.11 -2.12 -16.26
C LYS A 108 11.72 -1.62 -16.64
N LYS A 109 11.42 -1.50 -17.93
CA LYS A 109 10.13 -1.02 -18.43
C LYS A 109 9.03 -2.10 -18.35
N SER A 110 9.39 -3.36 -18.15
CA SER A 110 8.46 -4.49 -18.11
C SER A 110 8.89 -5.50 -17.04
N PRO A 111 8.00 -5.89 -16.10
CA PRO A 111 8.31 -6.91 -15.10
C PRO A 111 8.79 -8.24 -15.71
N ALA A 112 8.21 -8.65 -16.84
CA ALA A 112 8.59 -9.89 -17.53
C ALA A 112 10.00 -9.79 -18.14
N GLU A 113 10.34 -8.65 -18.76
CA GLU A 113 11.67 -8.47 -19.33
C GLU A 113 12.73 -8.35 -18.22
N LEU A 114 12.39 -7.70 -17.11
CA LEU A 114 13.26 -7.62 -15.93
C LEU A 114 13.48 -9.00 -15.31
N GLN A 115 12.45 -9.84 -15.26
CA GLN A 115 12.55 -11.24 -14.84
C GLN A 115 13.48 -12.03 -15.74
N ASP A 116 13.31 -11.92 -17.06
CA ASP A 116 14.15 -12.61 -18.04
C ASP A 116 15.62 -12.19 -17.89
N PHE A 117 15.87 -10.90 -17.67
CA PHE A 117 17.21 -10.39 -17.40
C PHE A 117 17.79 -10.93 -16.08
N ILE A 118 17.04 -10.87 -14.98
CA ILE A 118 17.52 -11.33 -13.66
C ILE A 118 17.77 -12.84 -13.65
N ASN A 119 16.82 -13.63 -14.15
CA ASN A 119 16.95 -15.08 -14.21
C ASN A 119 17.99 -15.52 -15.26
N GLY A 120 17.95 -14.93 -16.45
CA GLY A 120 18.75 -15.36 -17.60
C GLY A 120 20.16 -14.80 -17.62
N ASP A 121 20.32 -13.49 -17.40
CA ASP A 121 21.64 -12.83 -17.43
C ASP A 121 22.32 -12.89 -16.05
N LEU A 122 21.62 -12.61 -14.96
CA LEU A 122 22.24 -12.62 -13.63
C LEU A 122 22.29 -14.02 -13.00
N GLY A 123 21.42 -14.94 -13.44
CA GLY A 123 21.26 -16.23 -12.79
C GLY A 123 20.71 -16.09 -11.37
N GLU A 124 20.13 -14.95 -11.01
CA GLU A 124 19.53 -14.68 -9.71
C GLU A 124 18.06 -15.13 -9.73
N THR A 125 17.52 -15.53 -8.58
CA THR A 125 16.09 -15.86 -8.47
C THR A 125 15.27 -14.57 -8.50
N PHE A 126 14.44 -14.39 -9.52
CA PHE A 126 13.50 -13.27 -9.58
C PHE A 126 12.29 -13.49 -8.66
N SER A 127 12.02 -12.51 -7.80
CA SER A 127 10.75 -12.40 -7.09
C SER A 127 9.93 -11.29 -7.75
N GLU A 128 8.74 -11.61 -8.28
CA GLU A 128 7.76 -10.67 -8.87
C GLU A 128 7.28 -9.59 -7.89
N SER A 129 7.66 -9.69 -6.62
CA SER A 129 7.26 -8.79 -5.55
C SER A 129 7.96 -7.42 -5.55
N MET A 130 8.52 -6.96 -6.67
CA MET A 130 8.87 -5.54 -6.78
C MET A 130 7.62 -4.77 -7.19
N ASN A 131 6.85 -4.32 -6.20
CA ASN A 131 5.90 -3.23 -6.41
C ASN A 131 6.64 -2.13 -7.18
N VAL A 132 6.13 -1.79 -8.36
CA VAL A 132 6.73 -0.75 -9.24
C VAL A 132 6.76 0.59 -8.50
N THR A 133 5.83 0.77 -7.57
CA THR A 133 5.70 1.94 -6.70
C THR A 133 6.54 1.75 -5.43
N ASN A 134 7.48 2.68 -5.20
CA ASN A 134 8.17 2.80 -3.91
C ASN A 134 7.42 3.77 -2.96
N GLU A 135 7.84 3.85 -1.70
CA GLU A 135 7.19 4.66 -0.67
C GLU A 135 7.16 6.16 -1.02
N ASP A 136 8.24 6.70 -1.60
CA ASP A 136 8.35 8.11 -1.94
C ASP A 136 7.41 8.48 -3.10
N ASP A 137 7.38 7.65 -4.16
CA ASP A 137 6.45 7.81 -5.29
C ASP A 137 4.99 7.72 -4.84
N LEU A 138 4.71 6.81 -3.89
CA LEU A 138 3.38 6.61 -3.33
C LEU A 138 2.93 7.84 -2.51
N ALA A 139 3.81 8.34 -1.65
CA ALA A 139 3.57 9.52 -0.83
C ALA A 139 3.35 10.77 -1.69
N GLU A 140 4.19 11.00 -2.69
CA GLU A 140 4.08 12.15 -3.59
C GLU A 140 2.76 12.10 -4.39
N ARG A 141 2.42 10.94 -4.95
CA ARG A 141 1.23 10.82 -5.82
C ARG A 141 -0.07 10.90 -5.06
N LEU A 142 -0.17 10.29 -3.87
CA LEU A 142 -1.43 10.16 -3.13
C LEU A 142 -1.53 11.08 -1.90
N GLY A 143 -0.46 11.76 -1.53
CA GLY A 143 -0.43 12.76 -0.46
C GLY A 143 -1.33 13.96 -0.74
N THR A 144 -1.88 14.55 0.31
CA THR A 144 -2.74 15.74 0.22
C THR A 144 -2.29 16.82 1.20
N VAL A 145 -2.94 17.98 1.13
CA VAL A 145 -2.71 19.10 2.05
C VAL A 145 -3.56 19.04 3.32
N VAL A 146 -4.44 18.04 3.46
CA VAL A 146 -5.35 17.93 4.60
C VAL A 146 -4.64 17.28 5.79
N PRO A 147 -4.57 17.92 6.97
CA PRO A 147 -3.90 17.34 8.13
C PRO A 147 -4.53 16.02 8.60
N MET A 148 -3.72 15.16 9.20
CA MET A 148 -4.19 13.95 9.87
C MET A 148 -5.23 14.30 10.96
N GLY A 149 -6.30 13.52 11.02
CA GLY A 149 -7.43 13.72 11.92
C GLY A 149 -8.46 14.75 11.45
N VAL A 150 -8.20 15.49 10.37
CA VAL A 150 -9.15 16.47 9.81
C VAL A 150 -9.95 15.81 8.69
N VAL A 151 -11.27 16.00 8.72
CA VAL A 151 -12.18 15.45 7.70
C VAL A 151 -12.26 16.40 6.49
N PRO A 152 -11.87 15.97 5.27
CA PRO A 152 -12.02 16.77 4.06
C PRO A 152 -13.48 17.16 3.75
N ASP A 153 -13.68 18.27 3.04
CA ASP A 153 -15.01 18.82 2.72
C ASP A 153 -15.86 17.90 1.83
N ASP A 154 -15.24 17.06 0.99
CA ASP A 154 -15.91 16.10 0.12
C ASP A 154 -16.37 14.83 0.86
N VAL A 155 -15.98 14.66 2.13
CA VAL A 155 -16.33 13.51 2.97
C VAL A 155 -17.68 13.70 3.66
N HIS A 156 -18.54 12.70 3.48
CA HIS A 156 -19.90 12.66 4.01
C HIS A 156 -20.06 11.70 5.19
N PHE A 157 -19.25 10.65 5.25
CA PHE A 157 -19.27 9.65 6.32
C PHE A 157 -17.90 8.98 6.47
N LEU A 158 -17.66 8.41 7.64
CA LEU A 158 -16.43 7.68 7.96
C LEU A 158 -16.72 6.18 8.13
N THR A 159 -15.73 5.34 7.86
CA THR A 159 -15.68 3.93 8.26
C THR A 159 -14.30 3.61 8.82
N ALA A 160 -14.18 2.48 9.49
CA ALA A 160 -12.89 2.03 10.01
C ALA A 160 -12.68 0.53 9.78
N GLY A 161 -11.43 0.17 9.57
CA GLY A 161 -10.93 -1.20 9.56
C GLY A 161 -9.97 -1.39 10.71
N VAL A 162 -10.08 -2.54 11.38
CA VAL A 162 -9.29 -2.90 12.55
C VAL A 162 -8.80 -4.33 12.38
N ASP A 163 -7.54 -4.56 12.72
CA ASP A 163 -6.91 -5.86 12.74
C ASP A 163 -6.31 -6.13 14.13
N LEU A 164 -6.63 -7.30 14.71
CA LEU A 164 -6.05 -7.72 15.98
C LEU A 164 -4.87 -8.63 15.70
N GLN A 165 -3.68 -8.16 16.06
CA GLN A 165 -2.44 -8.93 16.02
C GLN A 165 -2.05 -9.39 17.43
N GLU A 166 -0.99 -10.19 17.55
CA GLU A 166 -0.61 -10.86 18.81
C GLU A 166 -0.49 -9.90 20.01
N GLU A 167 0.02 -8.69 19.78
CA GLU A 167 0.31 -7.71 20.84
C GLU A 167 -0.45 -6.38 20.68
N ARG A 168 -1.21 -6.18 19.59
CA ARG A 168 -1.79 -4.86 19.28
C ARG A 168 -3.01 -4.90 18.36
N TRP A 169 -3.85 -3.88 18.49
CA TRP A 169 -4.92 -3.52 17.58
C TRP A 169 -4.40 -2.46 16.60
N VAL A 170 -4.31 -2.82 15.33
CA VAL A 170 -3.99 -1.89 14.24
C VAL A 170 -5.30 -1.37 13.66
N TRP A 171 -5.38 -0.07 13.36
CA TRP A 171 -6.61 0.53 12.85
C TRP A 171 -6.36 1.62 11.82
N VAL A 172 -7.32 1.77 10.90
CA VAL A 172 -7.38 2.85 9.91
C VAL A 172 -8.80 3.39 9.82
N VAL A 173 -8.95 4.71 9.89
CA VAL A 173 -10.19 5.45 9.65
C VAL A 173 -10.16 6.07 8.26
N MET A 174 -11.17 5.76 7.46
CA MET A 174 -11.33 6.30 6.11
C MET A 174 -12.61 7.12 5.97
N GLY A 175 -12.52 8.23 5.24
CA GLY A 175 -13.63 9.09 4.84
C GLY A 175 -14.06 8.84 3.41
N TRP A 176 -15.37 9.00 3.18
CA TRP A 176 -16.00 8.71 1.89
C TRP A 176 -17.04 9.76 1.54
N GLY A 177 -17.08 10.15 0.27
CA GLY A 177 -18.04 11.09 -0.27
C GLY A 177 -19.24 10.41 -0.95
N VAL A 178 -19.75 11.07 -1.99
CA VAL A 178 -20.75 10.48 -2.91
C VAL A 178 -20.09 9.44 -3.83
N LYS A 179 -18.85 9.70 -4.25
CA LYS A 179 -18.05 8.76 -5.04
C LYS A 179 -17.27 7.82 -4.10
N PRO A 180 -16.89 6.62 -4.57
CA PRO A 180 -16.09 5.67 -3.79
C PRO A 180 -14.61 6.05 -3.76
N ILE A 181 -14.30 7.30 -3.42
CA ILE A 181 -12.93 7.80 -3.24
C ILE A 181 -12.63 7.77 -1.75
N GLY A 182 -11.55 7.10 -1.37
CA GLY A 182 -11.16 6.91 0.02
C GLY A 182 -10.22 8.01 0.50
N ARG A 183 -10.54 8.67 1.61
CA ARG A 183 -9.63 9.61 2.28
C ARG A 183 -9.12 8.96 3.55
N ILE A 184 -7.83 8.65 3.69
CA ILE A 184 -7.29 8.19 4.97
C ILE A 184 -7.31 9.38 5.93
N ILE A 185 -8.12 9.30 6.98
CA ILE A 185 -8.31 10.39 7.95
C ILE A 185 -7.30 10.24 9.09
N ASN A 186 -7.18 9.03 9.62
CA ASN A 186 -6.30 8.72 10.74
C ASN A 186 -5.99 7.23 10.76
N TYR A 187 -4.90 6.84 11.41
CA TYR A 187 -4.51 5.46 11.61
C TYR A 187 -3.60 5.36 12.83
N GLY A 188 -3.43 4.14 13.36
CA GLY A 188 -2.53 3.91 14.48
C GLY A 188 -2.67 2.53 15.06
N GLU A 189 -2.09 2.37 16.25
CA GLU A 189 -2.06 1.11 16.97
C GLU A 189 -2.35 1.33 18.46
N THR A 190 -2.87 0.32 19.15
CA THR A 190 -3.09 0.33 20.61
C THR A 190 -3.08 -1.10 21.16
N GLU A 191 -2.72 -1.28 22.42
CA GLU A 191 -2.66 -2.60 23.08
C GLU A 191 -4.02 -3.02 23.69
N SER A 192 -5.02 -2.13 23.77
CA SER A 192 -6.29 -2.44 24.43
C SER A 192 -7.52 -2.12 23.57
N ASP A 193 -8.57 -2.93 23.75
CA ASP A 193 -9.85 -2.72 23.09
C ASP A 193 -10.55 -1.45 23.60
N SER A 194 -10.36 -1.07 24.86
CA SER A 194 -10.89 0.20 25.39
C SER A 194 -10.30 1.42 24.70
N GLU A 195 -8.98 1.48 24.55
CA GLU A 195 -8.34 2.60 23.85
C GLU A 195 -8.70 2.61 22.37
N LEU A 196 -8.83 1.43 21.74
CA LEU A 196 -9.33 1.33 20.37
C LEU A 196 -10.71 1.99 20.24
N ILE A 197 -11.62 1.73 21.19
CA ILE A 197 -12.94 2.36 21.16
C ILE A 197 -12.85 3.87 21.34
N ASP A 198 -11.99 4.38 22.22
CA ASP A 198 -11.79 5.82 22.36
C ASP A 198 -11.24 6.45 21.06
N MET A 199 -10.25 5.82 20.44
CA MET A 199 -9.53 6.33 19.26
C MET A 199 -10.28 6.14 17.93
N VAL A 200 -11.25 5.24 17.87
CA VAL A 200 -11.99 4.91 16.63
C VAL A 200 -13.50 5.04 16.81
N GLY A 201 -14.07 4.44 17.85
CA GLY A 201 -15.51 4.39 18.06
C GLY A 201 -16.11 5.69 18.60
N GLU A 202 -15.42 6.35 19.53
CA GLU A 202 -15.95 7.48 20.30
C GLU A 202 -15.34 8.83 19.97
N VAL A 203 -14.14 8.86 19.40
CA VAL A 203 -13.51 10.09 18.90
C VAL A 203 -14.43 10.83 17.93
N LEU A 204 -14.45 12.15 18.03
CA LEU A 204 -15.14 13.03 17.09
C LEU A 204 -14.11 13.68 16.16
N TYR A 205 -14.09 13.22 14.90
CA TYR A 205 -13.26 13.83 13.86
C TYR A 205 -13.96 15.05 13.30
N GLU A 206 -13.28 16.20 13.25
CA GLU A 206 -13.87 17.44 12.76
C GLU A 206 -13.33 17.81 11.37
N ASN A 207 -14.17 18.43 10.55
CA ASN A 207 -13.67 19.16 9.39
C ASN A 207 -13.22 20.58 9.78
N GLU A 208 -12.63 21.33 8.86
CA GLU A 208 -12.19 22.71 9.10
C GLU A 208 -13.34 23.67 9.52
N LYS A 209 -14.60 23.28 9.31
CA LYS A 209 -15.79 24.04 9.68
C LYS A 209 -16.38 23.62 11.03
N GLY A 210 -15.71 22.74 11.78
CA GLY A 210 -16.14 22.25 13.10
C GLY A 210 -17.30 21.25 13.06
N LYS A 211 -17.62 20.69 11.89
CA LYS A 211 -18.62 19.61 11.78
C LYS A 211 -17.95 18.31 12.22
N GLY A 212 -18.49 17.70 13.27
CA GLY A 212 -18.02 16.42 13.80
C GLY A 212 -18.55 15.19 13.04
N TYR A 213 -17.70 14.18 12.95
CA TYR A 213 -17.94 12.90 12.30
C TYR A 213 -17.45 11.76 13.20
N LYS A 214 -18.22 10.66 13.20
CA LYS A 214 -17.83 9.37 13.78
C LYS A 214 -17.93 8.28 12.72
N PRO A 215 -17.09 7.22 12.78
CA PRO A 215 -17.27 6.04 11.93
C PRO A 215 -18.69 5.47 12.02
N ARG A 216 -19.31 5.24 10.85
CA ARG A 216 -20.66 4.69 10.72
C ARG A 216 -20.68 3.18 10.58
N ALA A 217 -19.52 2.57 10.37
CA ALA A 217 -19.31 1.15 10.26
C ALA A 217 -17.84 0.85 10.56
N ILE A 218 -17.59 -0.01 11.54
CA ILE A 218 -16.26 -0.43 12.00
C ILE A 218 -16.16 -1.94 11.82
N GLY A 219 -15.16 -2.38 11.08
CA GLY A 219 -14.92 -3.78 10.77
C GLY A 219 -13.69 -4.29 11.50
N VAL A 220 -13.82 -5.37 12.26
CA VAL A 220 -12.72 -5.96 13.05
C VAL A 220 -12.42 -7.35 12.52
N ASP A 221 -11.21 -7.59 12.02
CA ASP A 221 -10.86 -8.92 11.52
C ASP A 221 -10.91 -9.97 12.64
N SER A 222 -11.44 -11.15 12.31
CA SER A 222 -11.57 -12.27 13.24
C SER A 222 -10.66 -13.45 12.88
N GLY A 223 -9.62 -13.22 12.07
CA GLY A 223 -8.61 -14.20 11.70
C GLY A 223 -7.75 -14.64 12.88
N PHE A 224 -7.45 -13.74 13.80
CA PHE A 224 -6.74 -14.01 15.04
C PHE A 224 -7.67 -13.86 16.26
N MET A 225 -7.47 -14.70 17.29
CA MET A 225 -8.27 -14.70 18.53
C MET A 225 -9.78 -14.57 18.30
N THR A 226 -10.30 -15.33 17.34
CA THR A 226 -11.66 -15.22 16.80
C THR A 226 -12.77 -15.08 17.85
N ASP A 227 -12.71 -15.87 18.93
CA ASP A 227 -13.73 -15.84 19.98
C ASP A 227 -13.67 -14.55 20.80
N TYR A 228 -12.48 -13.98 21.01
CA TYR A 228 -12.30 -12.71 21.71
C TYR A 228 -12.81 -11.54 20.86
N VAL A 229 -12.49 -11.53 19.56
CA VAL A 229 -13.03 -10.53 18.61
C VAL A 229 -14.56 -10.55 18.62
N TYR A 230 -15.19 -11.73 18.64
CA TYR A 230 -16.65 -11.80 18.72
C TYR A 230 -17.21 -11.30 20.05
N GLN A 231 -16.52 -11.51 21.16
CA GLN A 231 -16.93 -10.97 22.46
C GLN A 231 -16.83 -9.45 22.49
N VAL A 232 -15.70 -8.89 22.05
CA VAL A 232 -15.44 -7.44 21.96
C VAL A 232 -16.49 -6.76 21.07
N THR A 233 -16.67 -7.28 19.86
CA THR A 233 -17.62 -6.69 18.90
C THR A 233 -19.07 -6.81 19.36
N ASP A 234 -19.49 -7.93 19.99
CA ASP A 234 -20.83 -8.06 20.59
C ASP A 234 -21.03 -7.08 21.74
N GLN A 235 -20.05 -6.96 22.64
CA GLN A 235 -20.08 -6.05 23.79
C GLN A 235 -20.28 -4.59 23.35
N TYR A 236 -19.43 -4.09 22.46
CA TYR A 236 -19.48 -2.70 22.02
C TYR A 236 -20.65 -2.41 21.09
N ARG A 237 -21.10 -3.41 20.32
CA ARG A 237 -22.34 -3.31 19.55
C ARG A 237 -23.56 -3.20 20.47
N ALA A 238 -23.61 -3.94 21.56
CA ALA A 238 -24.66 -3.81 22.57
C ALA A 238 -24.65 -2.44 23.26
N ALA A 239 -23.49 -1.76 23.29
CA ALA A 239 -23.35 -0.38 23.75
C ALA A 239 -23.73 0.68 22.70
N GLY A 240 -24.10 0.27 21.48
CA GLY A 240 -24.59 1.16 20.42
C GLY A 240 -23.57 1.52 19.34
N LEU A 241 -22.34 0.99 19.41
CA LEU A 241 -21.32 1.24 18.39
C LEU A 241 -21.59 0.43 17.11
N PRO A 242 -21.37 0.99 15.91
CA PRO A 242 -21.57 0.29 14.65
C PRO A 242 -20.37 -0.62 14.31
N ILE A 243 -20.01 -1.49 15.24
CA ILE A 243 -18.86 -2.40 15.14
C ILE A 243 -19.32 -3.82 14.77
N TYR A 244 -18.53 -4.48 13.93
CA TYR A 244 -18.84 -5.76 13.33
C TYR A 244 -17.58 -6.61 13.18
N PRO A 245 -17.64 -7.91 13.48
CA PRO A 245 -16.56 -8.80 13.09
C PRO A 245 -16.56 -9.03 11.57
N ILE A 246 -15.36 -9.20 11.02
CA ILE A 246 -15.09 -9.51 9.63
C ILE A 246 -14.42 -10.88 9.51
N LYS A 247 -14.67 -11.57 8.40
CA LYS A 247 -13.92 -12.77 8.02
C LYS A 247 -13.62 -12.78 6.53
N GLY A 248 -12.34 -12.95 6.17
CA GLY A 248 -11.90 -13.16 4.80
C GLY A 248 -12.49 -14.44 4.16
N MET A 249 -12.90 -14.33 2.90
CA MET A 249 -13.42 -15.40 2.07
C MET A 249 -12.82 -15.32 0.67
N THR A 250 -12.25 -16.43 0.19
CA THR A 250 -11.59 -16.51 -1.13
C THR A 250 -12.57 -16.69 -2.30
N SER A 251 -13.82 -17.07 -2.04
CA SER A 251 -14.85 -17.20 -3.07
C SER A 251 -16.23 -16.84 -2.55
N MET A 252 -16.90 -15.90 -3.23
CA MET A 252 -18.20 -15.35 -2.79
C MET A 252 -19.24 -15.28 -3.93
N ARG A 253 -19.12 -16.15 -4.94
CA ARG A 253 -20.08 -16.25 -6.08
C ARG A 253 -20.41 -14.87 -6.71
N GLY A 254 -19.38 -14.04 -6.94
CA GLY A 254 -19.52 -12.71 -7.54
C GLY A 254 -19.93 -11.59 -6.58
N LYS A 255 -20.20 -11.88 -5.30
CA LYS A 255 -20.42 -10.83 -4.29
C LYS A 255 -19.08 -10.27 -3.80
N THR A 256 -19.07 -8.98 -3.47
CA THR A 256 -17.92 -8.29 -2.87
C THR A 256 -17.90 -8.42 -1.34
N TYR A 257 -19.06 -8.62 -0.72
CA TYR A 257 -19.22 -8.96 0.69
C TYR A 257 -20.50 -9.76 0.94
N THR A 258 -20.61 -10.37 2.11
CA THR A 258 -21.85 -11.01 2.61
C THR A 258 -22.11 -10.62 4.05
N VAL A 259 -23.38 -10.62 4.45
CA VAL A 259 -23.78 -10.52 5.85
C VAL A 259 -24.39 -11.85 6.25
N SER A 260 -23.93 -12.42 7.36
CA SER A 260 -24.43 -13.67 7.91
C SER A 260 -24.54 -13.56 9.42
N ASP A 261 -25.52 -14.22 10.02
CA ASP A 261 -25.69 -14.19 11.47
C ASP A 261 -24.90 -15.33 12.13
N ARG A 262 -24.07 -14.99 13.12
CA ARG A 262 -23.30 -15.95 13.90
C ARG A 262 -23.83 -16.02 15.33
N SER A 263 -24.10 -17.24 15.79
CA SER A 263 -24.52 -17.47 17.18
C SER A 263 -23.34 -17.26 18.12
N VAL A 264 -23.42 -16.26 19.00
CA VAL A 264 -22.47 -16.04 20.09
C VAL A 264 -23.15 -16.33 21.44
N THR A 265 -22.41 -16.95 22.36
CA THR A 265 -22.92 -17.30 23.71
C THR A 265 -22.44 -16.26 24.70
N ARG A 266 -23.38 -15.63 25.43
CA ARG A 266 -23.05 -14.65 26.46
C ARG A 266 -23.00 -15.33 27.84
N GLY A 267 -21.82 -15.38 28.45
CA GLY A 267 -21.61 -15.84 29.83
C GLY A 267 -21.49 -17.36 30.05
N LYS A 268 -21.03 -17.74 31.26
CA LYS A 268 -20.87 -19.14 31.69
C LYS A 268 -22.20 -19.74 32.18
N ARG A 269 -23.10 -20.06 31.24
CA ARG A 269 -24.22 -21.05 31.31
C ARG A 269 -25.36 -20.61 30.40
N ASN A 270 -25.62 -21.41 29.36
CA ASN A 270 -26.91 -21.65 28.69
C ASN A 270 -27.97 -20.51 28.64
N THR A 271 -27.57 -19.27 28.40
CA THR A 271 -28.49 -18.13 28.28
C THR A 271 -28.31 -17.44 26.94
N LYS A 272 -29.42 -17.33 26.20
CA LYS A 272 -29.65 -16.70 24.88
C LYS A 272 -28.44 -16.63 23.93
N LYS A 273 -28.46 -17.50 22.91
CA LYS A 273 -27.67 -17.32 21.68
C LYS A 273 -28.13 -16.03 21.00
N MET A 274 -27.26 -15.03 20.93
CA MET A 274 -27.50 -13.83 20.13
C MET A 274 -26.85 -14.01 18.75
N LEU A 275 -27.52 -13.45 17.74
CA LEU A 275 -27.02 -13.43 16.37
C LEU A 275 -26.18 -12.18 16.19
N LEU A 276 -24.86 -12.36 16.15
CA LEU A 276 -23.89 -11.33 15.82
C LEU A 276 -23.72 -11.28 14.30
N PRO A 277 -24.00 -10.15 13.62
CA PRO A 277 -23.79 -10.05 12.19
C PRO A 277 -22.31 -10.11 11.85
N LEU A 278 -21.91 -11.19 11.17
CA LEU A 278 -20.57 -11.41 10.63
C LEU A 278 -20.52 -10.96 9.17
N ILE A 279 -19.54 -10.11 8.87
CA ILE A 279 -19.27 -9.62 7.51
C ILE A 279 -18.24 -10.54 6.84
N GLY A 280 -18.65 -11.22 5.78
CA GLY A 280 -17.73 -11.95 4.90
C GLY A 280 -17.12 -10.98 3.89
N VAL A 281 -15.79 -10.98 3.77
CA VAL A 281 -15.02 -10.09 2.86
C VAL A 281 -14.46 -10.90 1.71
N ASN A 282 -14.71 -10.46 0.47
CA ASN A 282 -14.08 -11.07 -0.70
C ASN A 282 -12.63 -10.58 -0.81
N THR A 283 -11.69 -11.36 -0.29
CA THR A 283 -10.28 -10.94 -0.14
C THR A 283 -9.65 -10.56 -1.47
N ASN A 284 -9.83 -11.42 -2.50
CA ASN A 284 -9.23 -11.20 -3.81
C ASN A 284 -9.76 -9.90 -4.45
N HIS A 285 -11.06 -9.65 -4.39
CA HIS A 285 -11.66 -8.44 -4.98
C HIS A 285 -11.12 -7.16 -4.33
N TRP A 286 -11.02 -7.13 -3.00
CA TRP A 286 -10.58 -5.94 -2.28
C TRP A 286 -9.06 -5.78 -2.28
N GLN A 287 -8.29 -6.87 -2.41
CA GLN A 287 -6.86 -6.84 -2.72
C GLN A 287 -6.61 -6.21 -4.09
N GLU A 288 -7.34 -6.65 -5.12
CA GLU A 288 -7.24 -6.06 -6.46
C GLU A 288 -7.60 -4.57 -6.49
N TRP A 289 -8.64 -4.17 -5.76
CA TRP A 289 -8.99 -2.76 -5.62
C TRP A 289 -7.83 -1.97 -5.00
N LEU A 290 -7.30 -2.42 -3.86
CA LEU A 290 -6.26 -1.69 -3.17
C LEU A 290 -4.98 -1.63 -4.01
N GLN A 291 -4.56 -2.75 -4.61
CA GLN A 291 -3.39 -2.77 -5.47
C GLN A 291 -3.54 -1.80 -6.65
N ARG A 292 -4.69 -1.78 -7.32
CA ARG A 292 -4.97 -0.83 -8.41
C ARG A 292 -4.90 0.62 -7.92
N ALA A 293 -5.46 0.92 -6.75
CA ALA A 293 -5.41 2.26 -6.18
C ALA A 293 -3.97 2.68 -5.88
N LEU A 294 -3.17 1.78 -5.30
CA LEU A 294 -1.78 2.02 -4.98
C LEU A 294 -0.90 2.15 -6.22
N ASP A 295 -1.13 1.43 -7.32
CA ASP A 295 -0.22 1.44 -8.47
C ASP A 295 -0.59 2.46 -9.57
N HIS A 296 -1.88 2.78 -9.72
CA HIS A 296 -2.35 3.38 -10.98
C HIS A 296 -3.29 4.57 -10.83
N LEU A 297 -3.83 4.82 -9.64
CA LEU A 297 -4.83 5.87 -9.46
C LEU A 297 -4.21 7.10 -8.78
N GLY A 298 -4.77 8.27 -9.09
CA GLY A 298 -4.56 9.50 -8.35
C GLY A 298 -5.55 9.66 -7.17
N PRO A 299 -5.34 10.68 -6.33
CA PRO A 299 -6.13 10.90 -5.12
C PRO A 299 -7.60 11.25 -5.39
N ASP A 300 -7.93 11.73 -6.60
CA ASP A 300 -9.29 12.12 -7.00
C ASP A 300 -9.92 11.19 -8.04
N ASP A 301 -9.20 10.14 -8.45
CA ASP A 301 -9.71 9.14 -9.37
C ASP A 301 -10.81 8.30 -8.71
N GLU A 302 -11.78 7.85 -9.50
CA GLU A 302 -12.82 6.95 -9.01
C GLU A 302 -12.20 5.65 -8.50
N ALA A 303 -12.56 5.25 -7.27
CA ALA A 303 -11.96 4.14 -6.54
C ALA A 303 -10.51 4.38 -6.04
N GLY A 304 -9.97 5.58 -6.18
CA GLY A 304 -8.68 5.97 -5.61
C GLY A 304 -8.69 6.12 -4.09
N ILE A 305 -7.50 6.29 -3.52
CA ILE A 305 -7.30 6.65 -2.12
C ILE A 305 -6.37 7.87 -2.01
N SER A 306 -6.42 8.59 -0.90
CA SER A 306 -5.48 9.67 -0.62
C SER A 306 -5.02 9.66 0.84
N PHE A 307 -3.83 10.18 1.08
CA PHE A 307 -3.19 10.25 2.40
C PHE A 307 -3.24 11.66 2.99
N PRO A 308 -3.23 11.80 4.33
CA PRO A 308 -3.14 13.10 4.96
C PRO A 308 -1.78 13.76 4.72
N LEU A 309 -1.71 15.06 4.99
CA LEU A 309 -0.48 15.85 4.97
C LEU A 309 0.58 15.26 5.89
N GLY A 310 1.81 15.15 5.39
CA GLY A 310 2.97 14.66 6.15
C GLY A 310 3.21 13.16 6.04
N ILE A 311 2.46 12.45 5.18
CA ILE A 311 2.58 11.00 5.02
C ILE A 311 3.98 10.55 4.60
N GLU A 312 4.73 11.40 3.89
CA GLU A 312 6.10 11.12 3.44
C GLU A 312 7.08 10.82 4.59
N LYS A 313 6.71 11.22 5.82
CA LYS A 313 7.50 10.97 7.04
C LYS A 313 7.21 9.61 7.67
N ASP A 314 6.09 8.99 7.35
CA ASP A 314 5.67 7.71 7.92
C ASP A 314 6.00 6.56 6.97
N ARG A 315 7.29 6.18 6.99
CA ARG A 315 7.82 5.13 6.13
C ARG A 315 7.24 3.76 6.47
N ASP A 316 6.96 3.49 7.75
CA ASP A 316 6.41 2.21 8.19
C ASP A 316 5.00 1.97 7.63
N PHE A 317 4.12 2.97 7.75
CA PHE A 317 2.77 2.88 7.19
C PHE A 317 2.81 2.62 5.67
N LEU A 318 3.61 3.37 4.92
CA LEU A 318 3.75 3.23 3.47
C LEU A 318 4.35 1.88 3.08
N ALA A 319 5.39 1.42 3.80
CA ALA A 319 6.02 0.13 3.59
C ALA A 319 5.01 -1.01 3.81
N GLN A 320 4.21 -0.97 4.88
CA GLN A 320 3.18 -1.96 5.13
C GLN A 320 2.11 -1.99 4.03
N LEU A 321 1.70 -0.83 3.50
CA LEU A 321 0.79 -0.77 2.36
C LEU A 321 1.38 -1.42 1.11
N LEU A 322 2.70 -1.36 0.93
CA LEU A 322 3.42 -1.96 -0.20
C LEU A 322 3.89 -3.39 0.09
N ASN A 323 3.66 -3.97 1.27
CA ASN A 323 4.17 -5.30 1.63
C ASN A 323 3.22 -6.47 1.27
N GLU A 324 2.61 -6.42 0.09
CA GLU A 324 1.88 -7.57 -0.47
C GLU A 324 1.93 -7.49 -2.00
N GLY A 325 2.10 -8.63 -2.65
CA GLY A 325 2.15 -8.75 -4.09
C GLY A 325 1.59 -10.08 -4.57
N ARG A 326 1.41 -10.22 -5.88
CA ARG A 326 1.06 -11.50 -6.48
C ARG A 326 2.32 -12.35 -6.60
N SER A 327 2.24 -13.59 -6.16
CA SER A 327 3.28 -14.59 -6.32
C SER A 327 2.69 -15.91 -6.78
N GLN A 328 3.49 -16.69 -7.50
CA GLN A 328 3.12 -18.05 -7.84
C GLN A 328 3.31 -18.96 -6.63
N LYS A 329 2.23 -19.62 -6.21
CA LYS A 329 2.26 -20.70 -5.23
C LYS A 329 1.94 -22.01 -5.92
N LEU A 330 2.53 -23.12 -5.47
CA LEU A 330 2.08 -24.43 -5.90
C LEU A 330 0.81 -24.84 -5.14
N ASP A 331 -0.22 -25.26 -5.86
CA ASP A 331 -1.40 -25.86 -5.25
C ASP A 331 -1.09 -27.28 -4.70
N ARG A 332 -2.10 -27.93 -4.12
CA ARG A 332 -1.97 -29.30 -3.58
C ARG A 332 -1.62 -30.35 -4.63
N ASN A 333 -1.83 -30.03 -5.91
CA ASN A 333 -1.56 -30.90 -7.06
C ASN A 333 -0.28 -30.47 -7.80
N ASN A 334 0.53 -29.58 -7.20
CA ASN A 334 1.80 -29.09 -7.73
C ASN A 334 1.66 -28.24 -9.02
N TYR A 335 0.51 -27.60 -9.23
CA TYR A 335 0.32 -26.60 -10.28
C TYR A 335 0.59 -25.20 -9.73
N ALA A 336 1.26 -24.36 -10.53
CA ALA A 336 1.40 -22.94 -10.21
C ALA A 336 0.02 -22.26 -10.23
N VAL A 337 -0.35 -21.68 -9.10
CA VAL A 337 -1.54 -20.85 -8.92
C VAL A 337 -1.09 -19.48 -8.42
N GLU A 338 -1.65 -18.44 -8.99
CA GLU A 338 -1.41 -17.06 -8.57
C GLU A 338 -2.08 -16.83 -7.21
N ALA A 339 -1.32 -16.32 -6.24
CA ALA A 339 -1.81 -16.03 -4.90
C ALA A 339 -1.23 -14.71 -4.40
N TRP A 340 -1.99 -13.99 -3.59
CA TRP A 340 -1.48 -12.83 -2.86
C TRP A 340 -0.67 -13.29 -1.65
N GLN A 341 0.55 -12.77 -1.52
CA GLN A 341 1.46 -13.07 -0.41
C GLN A 341 2.21 -11.81 0.00
N LYS A 342 2.66 -11.80 1.26
CA LYS A 342 3.60 -10.78 1.74
C LYS A 342 4.87 -10.82 0.89
N ILE A 343 5.38 -9.64 0.59
CA ILE A 343 6.63 -9.48 -0.18
C ILE A 343 7.81 -9.85 0.71
N ASP A 344 7.84 -9.26 1.90
CA ASP A 344 8.68 -9.66 3.01
C ASP A 344 7.79 -10.35 4.08
N PRO A 345 7.92 -11.67 4.28
CA PRO A 345 7.12 -12.40 5.27
C PRO A 345 7.45 -12.00 6.72
N HIS A 346 8.58 -11.36 6.97
CA HIS A 346 9.01 -10.89 8.29
C HIS A 346 8.53 -9.47 8.60
N TYR A 347 7.94 -8.79 7.61
CA TYR A 347 7.42 -7.43 7.77
C TYR A 347 5.89 -7.42 7.83
N ALA A 348 5.33 -6.41 8.51
CA ALA A 348 3.89 -6.29 8.70
C ALA A 348 3.18 -5.85 7.41
N ASN A 349 1.87 -6.11 7.33
CA ASN A 349 0.98 -5.56 6.30
C ASN A 349 -0.37 -5.16 6.93
N ASP A 350 -0.37 -4.90 8.23
CA ASP A 350 -1.58 -4.85 9.05
C ASP A 350 -2.40 -3.59 8.71
N PHE A 351 -1.72 -2.47 8.42
CA PHE A 351 -2.38 -1.27 7.89
C PHE A 351 -3.02 -1.49 6.52
N ARG A 352 -2.39 -2.30 5.66
CA ARG A 352 -2.91 -2.64 4.33
C ARG A 352 -4.24 -3.37 4.46
N ASP A 353 -4.31 -4.31 5.39
CA ASP A 353 -5.51 -5.09 5.68
C ASP A 353 -6.61 -4.18 6.24
N CYS A 354 -6.28 -3.29 7.18
CA CYS A 354 -7.20 -2.28 7.72
C CYS A 354 -7.80 -1.36 6.65
N VAL A 355 -7.01 -0.90 5.67
CA VAL A 355 -7.52 -0.09 4.54
C VAL A 355 -8.58 -0.86 3.75
N ARG A 356 -8.34 -2.15 3.44
CA ARG A 356 -9.33 -2.98 2.74
C ARG A 356 -10.60 -3.14 3.57
N TYR A 357 -10.48 -3.40 4.87
CA TYR A 357 -11.63 -3.57 5.75
C TYR A 357 -12.46 -2.29 5.84
N ALA A 358 -11.82 -1.12 6.00
CA ALA A 358 -12.52 0.17 5.99
C ALA A 358 -13.30 0.39 4.68
N ARG A 359 -12.70 0.03 3.53
CA ARG A 359 -13.36 0.06 2.22
C ARG A 359 -14.57 -0.85 2.14
N VAL A 360 -14.49 -2.08 2.65
CA VAL A 360 -15.63 -3.01 2.67
C VAL A 360 -16.74 -2.46 3.55
N MET A 361 -16.41 -1.93 4.72
CA MET A 361 -17.42 -1.36 5.63
C MET A 361 -18.14 -0.17 5.00
N ALA A 362 -17.52 0.55 4.06
CA ALA A 362 -18.18 1.59 3.29
C ALA A 362 -19.24 1.00 2.33
N GLU A 363 -18.97 -0.14 1.69
CA GLU A 363 -19.98 -0.87 0.90
C GLU A 363 -21.12 -1.38 1.75
N VAL A 364 -20.80 -1.94 2.94
CA VAL A 364 -21.80 -2.43 3.89
C VAL A 364 -22.73 -1.29 4.32
N TYR A 365 -22.17 -0.12 4.64
CA TYR A 365 -22.94 1.06 5.03
C TYR A 365 -23.80 1.61 3.87
N LYS A 366 -23.27 1.64 2.64
CA LYS A 366 -23.98 2.14 1.46
C LYS A 366 -24.98 1.15 0.87
N GLY A 367 -24.87 -0.15 1.18
CA GLY A 367 -25.67 -1.19 0.53
C GLY A 367 -25.43 -1.29 -0.97
N GLY A 368 -24.19 -1.03 -1.43
CA GLY A 368 -23.79 -1.14 -2.84
C GLY A 368 -24.26 -0.01 -3.78
N THR A 369 -24.90 1.05 -3.27
CA THR A 369 -25.38 2.16 -4.10
C THR A 369 -24.64 3.47 -3.78
N TRP A 370 -23.61 3.77 -4.56
CA TRP A 370 -22.86 5.03 -4.45
C TRP A 370 -23.54 6.23 -5.14
N ARG A 371 -24.53 5.98 -6.03
CA ARG A 371 -25.28 7.06 -6.70
C ARG A 371 -26.54 7.51 -5.93
N ARG A 372 -26.64 8.83 -5.75
CA ARG A 372 -27.74 9.69 -5.23
C ARG A 372 -28.04 9.63 -3.72
N GLN A 373 -27.39 10.54 -2.99
CA GLN A 373 -28.15 11.51 -2.20
C GLN A 373 -27.67 12.91 -2.56
N THR A 374 -28.28 13.52 -3.58
CA THR A 374 -28.47 14.96 -3.52
C THR A 374 -29.46 15.19 -2.40
N ALA A 375 -28.97 15.39 -1.18
CA ALA A 375 -29.77 16.12 -0.21
C ALA A 375 -29.94 17.51 -0.84
N LYS A 376 -31.06 17.74 -1.55
CA LYS A 376 -31.53 19.12 -1.69
C LYS A 376 -31.59 19.65 -0.26
N PRO A 377 -30.99 20.80 0.06
CA PRO A 377 -31.27 21.42 1.35
C PRO A 377 -32.79 21.50 1.45
N LYS A 378 -33.36 20.95 2.54
CA LYS A 378 -34.75 21.25 2.90
C LYS A 378 -34.76 22.73 3.24
N VAL A 379 -34.94 23.57 2.22
CA VAL A 379 -35.44 24.91 2.41
C VAL A 379 -36.86 24.72 2.90
N THR A 380 -37.04 24.77 4.22
CA THR A 380 -38.36 24.98 4.79
C THR A 380 -38.86 26.32 4.29
N ALA A 381 -40.13 26.36 3.88
CA ALA A 381 -40.81 27.54 3.32
C ALA A 381 -40.96 28.73 4.29
N LYS A 382 -40.07 28.83 5.30
CA LYS A 382 -40.04 29.90 6.31
C LYS A 382 -38.82 30.81 6.22
N THR A 383 -37.98 30.67 5.20
CA THR A 383 -36.76 31.50 5.05
C THR A 383 -36.84 32.47 3.84
N ILE A 384 -37.97 32.54 3.14
CA ILE A 384 -38.13 33.46 1.99
C ILE A 384 -38.76 34.82 2.38
N GLU A 385 -39.41 34.94 3.54
CA GLU A 385 -40.05 36.21 3.96
C GLU A 385 -39.10 37.25 4.58
N THR A 386 -37.79 37.00 4.72
CA THR A 386 -36.85 37.96 5.33
C THR A 386 -35.80 38.56 4.38
N ILE A 387 -35.93 38.34 3.06
CA ILE A 387 -35.02 38.94 2.06
C ILE A 387 -35.74 39.96 1.14
N GLU A 388 -37.07 39.94 1.06
CA GLU A 388 -37.82 40.92 0.26
C GLU A 388 -38.07 42.26 1.00
N ASP A 389 -38.07 42.28 2.34
CA ASP A 389 -38.25 43.52 3.13
C ASP A 389 -36.98 44.39 3.27
N LEU A 390 -35.83 43.98 2.71
CA LEU A 390 -34.59 44.77 2.70
C LEU A 390 -34.31 45.45 1.35
N ARG A 391 -35.24 45.39 0.39
CA ARG A 391 -35.09 46.05 -0.92
C ARG A 391 -36.01 47.24 -1.18
N ASP A 392 -36.98 47.50 -0.31
CA ASP A 392 -37.94 48.63 -0.47
C ASP A 392 -37.73 49.78 0.55
N HIS A 393 -36.55 49.89 1.13
CA HIS A 393 -36.14 51.04 1.96
C HIS A 393 -34.94 51.80 1.38
N ASP A 394 -34.98 52.05 0.07
CA ASP A 394 -34.20 53.14 -0.53
C ASP A 394 -35.04 53.88 -1.58
N GLY A 395 -36.12 54.50 -1.11
CA GLY A 395 -36.92 55.44 -1.88
C GLY A 395 -36.46 56.87 -1.60
N GLY A 396 -36.03 57.60 -2.63
CA GLY A 396 -35.83 59.05 -2.45
C GLY A 396 -35.16 59.81 -3.59
N ARG A 397 -35.87 59.98 -4.70
CA ARG A 397 -35.58 60.96 -5.76
C ARG A 397 -35.22 62.34 -5.18
N HIS A 398 -34.14 62.95 -5.65
CA HIS A 398 -34.04 64.41 -5.82
C HIS A 398 -33.43 64.75 -7.18
N SER A 399 -34.27 65.32 -8.04
CA SER A 399 -33.92 66.05 -9.26
C SER A 399 -33.79 67.53 -8.94
N ALA A 400 -32.81 68.20 -9.55
CA ALA A 400 -32.91 69.49 -10.24
C ALA A 400 -31.63 70.33 -10.11
N ASP A 401 -30.93 70.44 -11.24
CA ASP A 401 -30.48 71.66 -11.89
C ASP A 401 -29.82 72.82 -11.12
N ASN A 402 -28.68 73.20 -11.73
CA ASN A 402 -28.25 74.57 -12.05
C ASN A 402 -27.36 75.32 -11.03
N VAL A 403 -26.13 75.65 -11.49
CA VAL A 403 -25.60 77.02 -11.71
C VAL A 403 -24.07 77.11 -11.47
N ARG A 404 -23.36 77.52 -12.54
CA ARG A 404 -22.04 78.20 -12.65
C ARG A 404 -20.73 77.40 -12.50
N GLY A 405 -19.90 77.53 -13.53
CA GLY A 405 -18.48 77.21 -13.56
C GLY A 405 -18.03 76.83 -14.95
#